data_AF-A0AAW2X2B6-F1
#
_entry.id   AF-A0AAW2X2B6-F1
#
_cell.length_a   1.000
_cell.length_b   1.000
_cell.length_c   1.000
_cell.angle_alpha   90.00
_cell.angle_beta   90.00
_cell.angle_gamma   90.00
#
_symmetry.space_group_name_H-M   'P 1'
#
loop_
_entity.id
_entity.type
_entity.pdbx_description
1 polymer ?
#
loop_
_entity_poly.entity_id
_entity_poly.type
_entity_poly.pdbx_seq_one_letter_code
_entity_poly.pdbx_strand_id
1 'polypeptide(L)'
;MKQVTLSGLLNFVDGLWSSCGDERIIIFTTNHIEKLDPALLRPGRMDLHIHMSYCSPCGFKLLATNYLGIKEHSLFGEIEDLVRNAKATPAEVAEQLLKNNDPDVSLQGLIGFLHKKIKENEEAEAEKARAESSAEKLEIVENGESEGNGEGKENSVSSTPEQEKLEDE
;
A
#
# COMPACT_ATOMS: atom_id res chain seq x y z
N MET A 1 13.57 -7.99 -27.75
CA MET A 1 12.17 -8.05 -27.28
C MET A 1 11.59 -6.64 -27.36
N LYS A 2 10.42 -6.44 -27.95
CA LYS A 2 9.76 -5.12 -27.94
C LYS A 2 9.32 -4.85 -26.49
N GLN A 3 9.80 -3.75 -25.93
CA GLN A 3 9.43 -3.29 -24.60
C GLN A 3 7.97 -2.79 -24.69
N VAL A 4 7.08 -3.37 -23.89
CA VAL A 4 5.71 -2.87 -23.76
C VAL A 4 5.80 -1.61 -22.91
N THR A 5 5.46 -0.46 -23.48
CA THR A 5 5.38 0.80 -22.74
C THR A 5 4.04 0.85 -22.01
N LEU A 6 4.03 1.46 -20.81
CA LEU A 6 2.78 1.72 -20.09
C LEU A 6 1.79 2.47 -21.00
N SER A 7 2.25 3.51 -21.70
CA SER A 7 1.45 4.25 -22.68
C SER A 7 0.83 3.37 -23.77
N GLY A 8 1.54 2.35 -24.26
CA GLY A 8 1.03 1.43 -25.27
C GLY A 8 -0.07 0.52 -24.73
N LEU A 9 0.06 0.06 -23.48
CA LEU A 9 -0.99 -0.69 -22.79
C LEU A 9 -2.22 0.19 -22.54
N LEU A 10 -2.03 1.43 -22.09
CA LEU A 10 -3.14 2.36 -21.81
C LEU A 10 -3.96 2.67 -23.06
N ASN A 11 -3.30 2.99 -24.16
CA ASN A 11 -3.97 3.26 -25.44
C ASN A 11 -4.73 2.03 -25.96
N PHE A 12 -4.22 0.83 -25.71
CA PHE A 12 -4.92 -0.41 -26.06
C PHE A 12 -6.20 -0.59 -25.22
N VAL A 13 -6.11 -0.38 -23.90
CA VAL A 13 -7.26 -0.49 -23.00
C VAL A 13 -8.30 0.60 -23.31
N ASP A 14 -7.88 1.82 -23.65
CA ASP A 14 -8.78 2.89 -24.15
C ASP A 14 -9.53 2.49 -25.41
N GLY A 15 -8.89 1.76 -26.32
CA GLY A 15 -9.54 1.16 -27.48
C GLY A 15 -10.56 0.08 -27.11
N LEU A 16 -10.30 -0.72 -26.08
CA LEU A 16 -11.23 -1.73 -25.57
C LEU A 16 -12.46 -1.11 -24.91
N TRP A 17 -12.30 -0.05 -24.13
CA TRP A 17 -13.42 0.69 -23.52
C TRP A 17 -14.31 1.39 -24.57
N SER A 18 -13.74 1.79 -25.71
CA SER A 18 -14.46 2.53 -26.77
C SER A 18 -15.10 1.63 -27.83
N SER A 19 -14.92 0.30 -27.74
CA SER A 19 -15.42 -0.64 -28.74
C SER A 19 -16.95 -0.82 -28.61
N CYS A 20 -17.71 -0.01 -29.36
CA CYS A 20 -19.17 -0.14 -29.48
C CYS A 20 -19.55 -1.50 -30.06
N GLY A 21 -20.17 -2.37 -29.27
CA GLY A 21 -20.81 -3.59 -29.77
C GLY A 21 -21.26 -4.58 -28.71
N ASP A 22 -20.48 -4.77 -27.64
CA ASP A 22 -20.73 -5.82 -26.64
C ASP A 22 -20.53 -5.31 -25.21
N GLU A 23 -21.36 -5.77 -24.28
CA GLU A 23 -21.16 -5.59 -22.84
C GLU A 23 -19.92 -6.38 -22.39
N ARG A 24 -18.90 -5.68 -21.85
CA ARG A 24 -17.63 -6.30 -21.43
C ARG A 24 -17.30 -5.93 -19.99
N ILE A 25 -16.89 -6.93 -19.21
CA ILE A 25 -16.32 -6.75 -17.86
C ILE A 25 -14.82 -7.00 -17.95
N ILE A 26 -14.01 -6.02 -17.56
CA ILE A 26 -12.55 -6.12 -17.53
C ILE A 26 -12.08 -6.09 -16.07
N ILE A 27 -11.33 -7.11 -15.65
CA ILE A 27 -10.78 -7.21 -14.29
C ILE A 27 -9.28 -6.95 -14.34
N PHE A 28 -8.82 -5.99 -13.54
CA PHE A 28 -7.41 -5.71 -13.33
C PHE A 28 -7.00 -6.10 -11.91
N THR A 29 -5.77 -6.59 -11.75
CA THR A 29 -5.16 -6.89 -10.45
C THR A 29 -3.81 -6.18 -10.37
N THR A 30 -3.55 -5.47 -9.27
CA THR A 30 -2.25 -4.86 -9.00
C THR A 30 -1.91 -5.00 -7.52
N ASN A 31 -0.63 -5.23 -7.22
CA ASN A 31 -0.11 -5.13 -5.85
C ASN A 31 0.28 -3.69 -5.49
N HIS A 32 0.37 -2.80 -6.49
CA HIS A 32 0.88 -1.44 -6.38
C HIS A 32 -0.06 -0.48 -7.11
N ILE A 33 -1.14 -0.06 -6.44
CA ILE A 33 -2.12 0.87 -7.02
C ILE A 33 -1.53 2.28 -7.18
N GLU A 34 -0.58 2.66 -6.32
CA GLU A 34 0.13 3.93 -6.31
C GLU A 34 1.02 4.17 -7.54
N LYS A 35 1.39 3.09 -8.24
CA LYS A 35 2.20 3.16 -9.47
C LYS A 35 1.36 3.28 -10.74
N LEU A 36 0.03 3.19 -10.62
CA LEU A 36 -0.87 3.35 -11.75
C LEU A 36 -1.08 4.84 -12.07
N ASP A 37 -1.24 5.14 -13.35
CA ASP A 37 -1.61 6.48 -13.79
C ASP A 37 -3.00 6.84 -13.21
N PRO A 38 -3.14 7.94 -12.45
CA PRO A 38 -4.42 8.38 -11.91
C PRO A 38 -5.52 8.57 -12.96
N ALA A 39 -5.16 8.78 -14.24
CA ALA A 39 -6.12 8.84 -15.34
C ALA A 39 -6.88 7.52 -15.56
N LEU A 40 -6.32 6.37 -15.16
CA LEU A 40 -6.98 5.07 -15.27
C LEU A 40 -8.05 4.84 -14.21
N LEU A 41 -7.86 5.41 -13.02
CA LEU A 41 -8.74 5.24 -11.86
C LEU A 41 -10.00 6.11 -11.93
N ARG A 42 -10.20 6.83 -13.05
CA ARG A 42 -11.37 7.68 -13.26
C ARG A 42 -12.61 6.86 -13.60
N PRO A 43 -13.81 7.33 -13.20
CA PRO A 43 -15.06 6.74 -13.64
C PRO A 43 -15.17 6.66 -15.19
N GLY A 44 -15.74 5.57 -15.70
CA GLY A 44 -15.80 5.19 -17.11
C GLY A 44 -14.64 4.29 -17.57
N ARG A 45 -13.66 4.02 -16.69
CA ARG A 45 -12.49 3.17 -16.95
C ARG A 45 -12.39 2.06 -15.90
N MET A 46 -11.76 2.36 -14.76
CA MET A 46 -11.71 1.49 -13.59
C MET A 46 -12.69 2.02 -12.55
N ASP A 47 -13.94 1.56 -12.64
CA ASP A 47 -15.04 2.08 -11.82
C ASP A 47 -15.08 1.47 -10.41
N LEU A 48 -14.73 0.19 -10.28
CA LEU A 48 -14.82 -0.56 -9.04
C LEU A 48 -13.43 -0.97 -8.54
N HIS A 49 -13.04 -0.42 -7.40
CA HIS A 49 -11.77 -0.74 -6.74
C HIS A 49 -12.02 -1.60 -5.50
N ILE A 50 -11.55 -2.85 -5.53
CA ILE A 50 -11.65 -3.79 -4.40
C ILE A 50 -10.24 -4.02 -3.85
N HIS A 51 -10.03 -3.63 -2.59
CA HIS A 51 -8.78 -3.89 -1.88
C HIS A 51 -8.81 -5.28 -1.23
N MET A 52 -7.92 -6.17 -1.68
CA MET A 52 -7.76 -7.52 -1.15
C MET A 52 -6.69 -7.51 -0.04
N SER A 53 -7.12 -7.30 1.21
CA SER A 53 -6.22 -7.20 2.36
C SER A 53 -5.81 -8.56 2.96
N TYR A 54 -5.06 -8.49 4.06
CA TYR A 54 -4.79 -9.63 4.94
C TYR A 54 -6.07 -10.28 5.47
N CYS A 55 -5.93 -11.53 5.93
CA CYS A 55 -7.00 -12.34 6.47
C CYS A 55 -7.60 -11.65 7.70
N SER A 56 -8.92 -11.48 7.69
CA SER A 56 -9.68 -10.98 8.82
C SER A 56 -10.21 -12.15 9.66
N PRO A 57 -10.62 -11.92 10.92
CA PRO A 57 -11.29 -12.93 11.75
C PRO A 57 -12.51 -13.57 11.07
N CYS A 58 -13.30 -12.77 10.34
CA CYS A 58 -14.43 -13.29 9.56
C CYS A 58 -13.96 -14.11 8.34
N GLY A 59 -12.87 -13.69 7.67
CA GLY A 59 -12.23 -14.47 6.63
C GLY A 59 -11.75 -15.83 7.13
N PHE A 60 -11.09 -15.87 8.29
CA PHE A 60 -10.67 -17.11 8.94
C PHE A 60 -11.86 -18.05 9.22
N LYS A 61 -12.95 -17.56 9.81
CA LYS A 61 -14.16 -18.38 10.07
C LYS A 61 -14.72 -18.99 8.80
N LEU A 62 -14.72 -18.23 7.71
CA LEU A 62 -15.16 -18.72 6.41
C LEU A 62 -14.25 -19.83 5.89
N LEU A 63 -12.92 -19.65 5.99
CA LEU A 63 -11.96 -20.69 5.60
C LEU A 63 -12.09 -21.94 6.47
N ALA A 64 -12.23 -21.79 7.78
CA ALA A 64 -12.42 -22.91 8.71
C ALA A 64 -13.73 -23.68 8.42
N THR A 65 -14.81 -22.95 8.14
CA THR A 65 -16.09 -23.57 7.75
C THR A 65 -15.96 -24.31 6.42
N ASN A 66 -15.31 -23.70 5.42
CA ASN A 66 -15.20 -24.26 4.07
C ASN A 66 -14.28 -25.47 4.00
N TYR A 67 -13.15 -25.46 4.72
CA TYR A 67 -12.14 -26.52 4.64
C TYR A 67 -12.28 -27.60 5.71
N LEU A 68 -12.65 -27.23 6.93
CA LEU A 68 -12.72 -28.15 8.08
C LEU A 68 -14.15 -28.47 8.50
N GLY A 69 -15.17 -27.77 7.95
CA GLY A 69 -16.58 -28.01 8.28
C GLY A 69 -16.98 -27.54 9.69
N ILE A 70 -16.10 -26.82 10.39
CA ILE A 70 -16.33 -26.34 11.76
C ILE A 70 -16.85 -24.89 11.75
N LYS A 71 -17.90 -24.64 12.52
CA LYS A 71 -18.48 -23.30 12.69
C LYS A 71 -18.02 -22.62 13.98
N GLU A 72 -17.71 -23.43 14.99
CA GLU A 72 -17.32 -22.98 16.32
C GLU A 72 -16.26 -23.92 16.87
N HIS A 73 -15.29 -23.35 17.60
CA HIS A 73 -14.25 -24.09 18.28
C HIS A 73 -13.76 -23.28 19.49
N SER A 74 -13.30 -23.96 20.54
CA SER A 74 -12.72 -23.31 21.74
C SER A 74 -11.53 -22.40 21.39
N LEU A 75 -10.75 -22.78 20.38
CA LEU A 75 -9.57 -22.07 19.91
C LEU A 75 -9.88 -20.87 19.00
N PHE A 76 -11.13 -20.67 18.56
CA PHE A 76 -11.45 -19.58 17.63
C PHE A 76 -11.20 -18.21 18.26
N GLY A 77 -11.51 -18.02 19.54
CA GLY A 77 -11.25 -16.74 20.21
C GLY A 77 -9.79 -16.32 20.12
N GLU A 78 -8.88 -17.22 20.48
CA GLU A 78 -7.43 -16.97 20.41
C GLU A 78 -6.96 -16.73 18.96
N ILE A 79 -7.42 -17.55 18.02
CA ILE A 79 -7.02 -17.42 16.61
C ILE A 79 -7.51 -16.10 16.01
N GLU A 80 -8.73 -15.66 16.35
CA GLU A 80 -9.26 -14.39 15.88
C GLU A 80 -8.39 -13.20 16.32
N ASP A 81 -7.91 -13.22 17.57
CA ASP A 81 -7.02 -12.20 18.10
C ASP A 81 -5.64 -12.23 17.43
N LEU A 82 -5.09 -13.43 17.22
CA LEU A 82 -3.81 -13.61 16.53
C LEU A 82 -3.88 -13.18 15.06
N VAL A 83 -4.95 -13.50 14.35
CA VAL A 83 -5.15 -13.15 12.93
C VAL A 83 -5.17 -11.63 12.73
N ARG A 84 -5.72 -10.86 13.68
CA ARG A 84 -5.71 -9.39 13.62
C ARG A 84 -4.30 -8.80 13.58
N ASN A 85 -3.35 -9.43 14.28
CA ASN A 85 -2.00 -8.89 14.44
C ASN A 85 -0.98 -9.52 13.48
N ALA A 86 -1.19 -10.76 13.04
CA ALA A 86 -0.21 -11.51 12.25
C ALA A 86 0.02 -10.99 10.82
N LYS A 87 -0.87 -10.14 10.29
CA LYS A 87 -0.88 -9.72 8.86
C LYS A 87 -0.67 -10.92 7.91
N ALA A 88 -1.36 -12.03 8.17
CA ALA A 88 -1.29 -13.22 7.33
C ALA A 88 -2.26 -13.10 6.15
N THR A 89 -1.86 -13.55 4.97
CA THR A 89 -2.76 -13.57 3.81
C THR A 89 -3.79 -14.70 3.94
N PRO A 90 -4.99 -14.57 3.33
CA PRO A 90 -5.97 -15.66 3.32
C PRO A 90 -5.41 -16.97 2.76
N ALA A 91 -4.48 -16.89 1.79
CA ALA A 91 -3.81 -18.05 1.21
C ALA A 91 -2.90 -18.77 2.22
N GLU A 92 -2.07 -18.03 2.98
CA GLU A 92 -1.23 -18.61 4.03
C GLU A 92 -2.06 -19.29 5.12
N VAL A 93 -3.18 -18.67 5.52
CA VAL A 93 -4.10 -19.25 6.51
C VAL A 93 -4.75 -20.53 5.95
N ALA A 94 -5.25 -20.49 4.71
CA ALA A 94 -5.82 -21.66 4.05
C ALA A 94 -4.81 -22.81 3.94
N GLU A 95 -3.54 -22.51 3.63
CA GLU A 95 -2.48 -23.51 3.59
C GLU A 95 -2.32 -24.21 4.95
N GLN A 96 -2.29 -23.47 6.06
CA GLN A 96 -2.17 -24.10 7.39
C GLN A 96 -3.38 -24.98 7.71
N LEU A 97 -4.59 -24.55 7.36
CA LEU A 97 -5.81 -25.32 7.60
C LEU A 97 -5.86 -26.62 6.78
N LEU A 98 -5.26 -26.63 5.58
CA LEU A 98 -5.25 -27.78 4.67
C LEU A 98 -4.10 -28.76 4.91
N LYS A 99 -3.15 -28.44 5.80
CA LYS A 99 -1.99 -29.32 6.09
C LYS A 99 -2.40 -30.64 6.74
N ASN A 100 -3.43 -30.63 7.58
CA ASN A 100 -3.93 -31.83 8.24
C ASN A 100 -5.45 -31.92 8.06
N ASN A 101 -5.95 -33.16 8.02
CA ASN A 101 -7.39 -33.43 7.96
C ASN A 101 -8.06 -33.32 9.33
N ASP A 102 -7.28 -33.31 10.40
CA ASP A 102 -7.79 -33.20 11.77
C ASP A 102 -7.95 -31.71 12.15
N PRO A 103 -9.17 -31.25 12.49
CA PRO A 103 -9.40 -29.85 12.83
C PRO A 103 -8.57 -29.36 14.01
N ASP A 104 -8.40 -30.16 15.06
CA ASP A 104 -7.67 -29.76 16.26
C ASP A 104 -6.18 -29.54 15.94
N VAL A 105 -5.59 -30.49 15.19
CA VAL A 105 -4.18 -30.41 14.79
C VAL A 105 -3.93 -29.24 13.84
N SER A 106 -4.84 -29.00 12.90
CA SER A 106 -4.75 -27.87 11.96
C SER A 106 -4.88 -26.52 12.66
N LEU A 107 -5.79 -26.38 13.62
CA LEU A 107 -5.95 -25.13 14.39
C LEU A 107 -4.75 -24.87 15.30
N GLN A 108 -4.21 -25.88 15.97
CA GLN A 108 -2.98 -25.74 16.76
C GLN A 108 -1.78 -25.37 15.89
N GLY A 109 -1.65 -25.99 14.71
CA GLY A 109 -0.62 -25.64 13.72
C GLY A 109 -0.74 -24.19 13.26
N LEU A 110 -1.97 -23.71 13.02
CA LEU A 110 -2.25 -22.33 12.67
C LEU A 110 -1.84 -21.36 13.80
N ILE A 111 -2.15 -21.67 15.06
CA ILE A 111 -1.72 -20.85 16.21
C ILE A 111 -0.19 -20.71 16.24
N GLY A 112 0.54 -21.81 16.05
CA GLY A 112 2.01 -21.79 16.01
C GLY A 112 2.55 -20.94 14.85
N PHE A 113 1.93 -21.03 13.67
CA PHE A 113 2.28 -20.20 12.52
C PHE A 113 2.01 -18.71 12.76
N LEU A 114 0.86 -18.36 13.33
CA LEU A 114 0.48 -16.97 13.59
C LEU A 114 1.41 -16.31 14.61
N HIS A 115 1.75 -17.01 15.71
CA HIS A 115 2.73 -16.50 16.67
C HIS A 115 4.09 -16.21 16.02
N LYS A 116 4.57 -17.11 15.16
CA LYS A 116 5.82 -16.92 14.43
C LYS A 116 5.74 -15.68 13.51
N LYS A 117 4.64 -15.52 12.78
CA LYS A 117 4.41 -14.38 11.88
C LYS A 117 4.33 -13.04 12.60
N ILE A 118 3.69 -12.99 13.77
CA ILE A 118 3.63 -11.78 14.59
C ILE A 118 5.05 -11.34 14.95
N LYS A 119 5.88 -12.27 15.44
CA LYS A 119 7.28 -11.99 15.79
C LYS A 119 8.10 -11.49 14.60
N GLU A 120 7.97 -12.14 13.44
CA GLU A 120 8.68 -11.73 12.21
C GLU A 120 8.26 -10.31 11.75
N ASN A 121 6.98 -9.96 11.86
CA ASN A 121 6.49 -8.64 11.52
C ASN A 121 6.96 -7.56 12.50
N GLU A 122 6.96 -7.86 13.80
CA GLU A 122 7.46 -6.93 14.83
C GLU A 122 8.94 -6.59 14.59
N GLU A 123 9.76 -7.60 14.25
CA GLU A 123 11.17 -7.41 13.91
C GLU A 123 11.33 -6.55 12.65
N ALA A 124 10.55 -6.81 11.60
CA ALA A 124 10.60 -6.05 10.36
C ALA A 124 10.12 -4.59 10.51
N GLU A 125 9.11 -4.33 11.35
CA GLU A 125 8.66 -2.97 11.63
C GLU A 125 9.65 -2.19 12.49
N ALA A 126 10.29 -2.85 13.46
CA ALA A 126 11.36 -2.22 14.25
C ALA A 126 12.57 -1.83 13.38
N GLU A 127 12.90 -2.63 12.36
CA GLU A 127 13.97 -2.32 11.40
C GLU A 127 13.59 -1.16 10.48
N LYS A 128 12.35 -1.14 9.96
CA LYS A 128 11.84 -0.01 9.16
C LYS A 128 11.80 1.30 9.92
N ALA A 129 11.31 1.30 11.16
CA ALA A 129 11.27 2.51 11.99
C ALA A 129 12.68 3.09 12.26
N ARG A 130 13.69 2.22 12.40
CA ARG A 130 15.10 2.65 12.51
C ARG A 130 15.61 3.24 11.20
N ALA A 131 15.29 2.65 10.05
CA ALA A 131 15.69 3.16 8.75
C ALA A 131 15.03 4.52 8.42
N GLU A 132 13.76 4.70 8.76
CA GLU A 132 13.01 5.96 8.56
C GLU A 132 13.55 7.09 9.44
N SER A 133 13.87 6.82 10.71
CA SER A 133 14.53 7.81 11.60
C SER A 133 15.93 8.22 11.12
N SER A 134 16.58 7.36 10.33
CA SER A 134 17.91 7.63 9.74
C SER A 134 17.79 8.50 8.47
N ALA A 135 16.70 8.36 7.71
CA ALA A 135 16.41 9.16 6.53
C ALA A 135 15.94 10.58 6.89
N GLU A 136 15.10 10.72 7.93
CA GLU A 136 14.66 12.03 8.45
C GLU A 136 15.83 12.85 9.02
N LYS A 137 16.86 12.18 9.56
CA LYS A 137 18.07 12.83 10.06
C LYS A 137 18.99 13.35 8.95
N LEU A 138 18.90 12.85 7.72
CA LEU A 138 19.63 13.39 6.57
C LEU A 138 18.98 14.65 5.99
N GLU A 139 17.64 14.76 6.00
CA GLU A 139 16.94 15.97 5.50
C GLU A 139 17.15 17.21 6.40
N ILE A 140 17.39 17.04 7.70
CA ILE A 140 17.63 18.16 8.63
C ILE A 140 19.03 18.78 8.42
N VAL A 141 19.99 18.05 7.85
CA VAL A 141 21.36 18.56 7.64
C VAL A 141 21.50 19.43 6.39
N GLU A 142 20.66 19.25 5.36
CA GLU A 142 20.74 20.05 4.13
C GLU A 142 20.13 21.46 4.24
N ASN A 143 19.26 21.73 5.21
CA ASN A 143 18.65 23.06 5.41
C ASN A 143 19.38 23.97 6.41
N GLY A 144 20.55 23.55 6.93
CA GLY A 144 21.27 24.23 8.02
C GLY A 144 22.39 25.20 7.62
N GLU A 145 22.77 25.32 6.34
CA GLU A 145 23.87 26.19 5.90
C GLU A 145 23.39 27.31 4.98
N SER A 146 22.86 28.40 5.55
CA SER A 146 22.88 29.71 4.88
C SER A 146 22.65 30.90 5.83
N GLU A 147 23.50 31.07 6.85
CA GLU A 147 23.72 32.41 7.44
C GLU A 147 25.19 32.60 7.81
N GLY A 148 25.87 33.55 7.15
CA GLY A 148 27.24 33.91 7.52
C GLY A 148 28.07 34.71 6.51
N ASN A 149 27.79 36.01 6.43
CA ASN A 149 28.77 37.10 6.28
C ASN A 149 29.38 37.44 4.89
N GLY A 150 28.97 38.58 4.34
CA GLY A 150 29.68 39.29 3.27
C GLY A 150 29.93 40.76 3.64
N GLU A 151 31.15 41.09 4.06
CA GLU A 151 31.67 42.47 4.13
C GLU A 151 31.97 43.00 2.71
N GLY A 152 31.77 44.30 2.51
CA GLY A 152 31.68 44.92 1.20
C GLY A 152 32.94 45.55 0.61
N LYS A 153 32.79 46.10 -0.62
CA LYS A 153 33.21 47.45 -1.03
C LYS A 153 32.85 47.76 -2.50
N GLU A 154 32.28 48.96 -2.70
CA GLU A 154 32.47 49.96 -3.79
C GLU A 154 32.33 49.48 -5.26
N ASN A 155 31.69 50.15 -6.22
CA ASN A 155 31.28 51.55 -6.37
C ASN A 155 30.35 51.67 -7.60
N SER A 156 29.45 52.67 -7.60
CA SER A 156 29.09 53.57 -8.71
C SER A 156 27.61 53.96 -8.76
N VAL A 157 27.44 55.26 -8.91
CA VAL A 157 26.27 56.11 -8.71
C VAL A 157 25.42 56.20 -9.98
N SER A 158 24.09 56.23 -9.87
CA SER A 158 23.26 57.36 -10.37
C SER A 158 21.74 57.18 -10.19
N SER A 159 21.19 58.10 -9.38
CA SER A 159 19.96 58.90 -9.56
C SER A 159 18.58 58.27 -9.83
N THR A 160 17.77 58.22 -8.76
CA THR A 160 16.42 58.83 -8.56
C THR A 160 15.17 58.39 -9.37
N PRO A 161 13.95 58.61 -8.81
CA PRO A 161 12.89 57.60 -8.73
C PRO A 161 11.60 57.98 -9.47
N GLU A 162 10.63 57.06 -9.54
CA GLU A 162 9.23 57.44 -9.71
C GLU A 162 8.28 56.42 -9.03
N GLN A 163 7.34 56.99 -8.27
CA GLN A 163 6.24 56.34 -7.56
C GLN A 163 4.97 56.36 -8.42
N GLU A 164 4.09 55.37 -8.24
CA GLU A 164 2.60 55.45 -8.18
C GLU A 164 2.09 53.99 -8.12
N LYS A 165 1.56 53.45 -7.01
CA LYS A 165 0.33 53.69 -6.22
C LYS A 165 -0.97 53.36 -7.00
N LEU A 166 -1.91 52.76 -6.25
CA LEU A 166 -3.34 52.50 -6.52
C LEU A 166 -3.67 51.18 -7.24
N GLU A 167 -4.70 50.41 -6.90
CA GLU A 167 -5.57 50.20 -5.72
C GLU A 167 -6.46 48.99 -6.12
N ASP A 168 -6.87 48.21 -5.12
CA ASP A 168 -8.07 47.37 -4.99
C ASP A 168 -8.90 46.94 -6.23
N GLU A 169 -9.00 45.62 -6.46
CA GLU A 169 -10.21 44.78 -6.25
C GLU A 169 -9.93 43.30 -6.54
#